data_AF-A0A0J7NQS3-F1
#
_entry.id   AF-A0A0J7NQS3-F1
#
_cell.length_a   1.000
_cell.length_b   1.000
_cell.length_c   1.000
_cell.angle_alpha   90.00
_cell.angle_beta   90.00
_cell.angle_gamma   90.00
#
_symmetry.space_group_name_H-M   'P 1'
#
loop_
_entity.id
_entity.type
_entity.pdbx_description
1 polymer ?
#
loop_
_entity_poly.entity_id
_entity_poly.type
_entity_poly.pdbx_seq_one_letter_code
_entity_poly.pdbx_strand_id
1 'polypeptide(L)'
;MDMSDDEDMFAISDEETSLPTQTAPSNPVEEHLLKQLADVQNRIDVTTNEIAELYTVEGQPILKKKGQRRTNNAEINVEIVSQWQCVLQDKWIIGVELQNVSCW
;
A
#
# COMPACT_ATOMS: atom_id res chain seq x y z
N MET A 1 -48.44 18.47 -31.17
CA MET A 1 -47.35 18.27 -30.20
C MET A 1 -46.50 17.18 -30.79
N ASP A 2 -45.42 17.58 -31.47
CA ASP A 2 -44.39 16.67 -31.95
C ASP A 2 -43.56 16.22 -30.74
N MET A 3 -43.34 14.91 -30.60
CA MET A 3 -42.32 14.35 -29.73
C MET A 3 -41.45 13.49 -30.63
N SER A 4 -40.25 14.00 -30.92
CA SER A 4 -39.24 13.34 -31.74
C SER A 4 -38.66 12.14 -31.02
N ASP A 5 -38.50 11.09 -31.81
CA ASP A 5 -37.98 9.76 -31.52
C ASP A 5 -36.45 9.84 -31.33
N ASP A 6 -35.98 10.09 -30.11
CA ASP A 6 -34.55 9.99 -29.72
C ASP A 6 -34.21 8.55 -29.30
N GLU A 7 -34.63 7.58 -30.11
CA GLU A 7 -34.21 6.18 -29.97
C GLU A 7 -32.82 5.96 -30.59
N ASP A 8 -31.97 5.28 -29.81
CA ASP A 8 -30.70 4.64 -30.18
C ASP A 8 -29.39 5.46 -30.23
N MET A 9 -29.01 6.09 -29.10
CA MET A 9 -27.62 6.56 -28.86
C MET A 9 -26.65 5.45 -28.39
N PHE A 10 -27.09 4.20 -28.26
CA PHE A 10 -26.25 3.08 -27.80
C PHE A 10 -26.42 1.80 -28.62
N ALA A 11 -26.46 1.91 -29.95
CA ALA A 11 -26.19 0.76 -30.81
C ALA A 11 -24.70 0.38 -30.68
N ILE A 12 -24.38 -0.40 -29.65
CA ILE A 12 -23.14 -1.16 -29.56
C ILE A 12 -23.09 -2.12 -30.74
N SER A 13 -22.38 -1.73 -31.80
CA SER A 13 -21.93 -2.68 -32.81
C SER A 13 -20.91 -3.61 -32.17
N ASP A 14 -21.38 -4.76 -31.70
CA ASP A 14 -20.55 -5.92 -31.41
C ASP A 14 -20.06 -6.52 -32.75
N GLU A 15 -19.11 -5.84 -33.41
CA GLU A 15 -18.29 -6.45 -34.47
C GLU A 15 -16.88 -6.68 -33.93
N GLU A 16 -16.69 -7.92 -33.48
CA GLU A 16 -15.42 -8.55 -33.15
C GLU A 16 -14.38 -8.34 -34.27
N THR A 17 -13.26 -7.69 -33.96
CA THR A 17 -12.04 -7.75 -34.78
C THR A 17 -10.87 -8.21 -33.92
N SER A 18 -10.83 -9.52 -33.72
CA SER A 18 -9.57 -10.21 -33.45
C SER A 18 -8.64 -10.00 -34.64
N LEU A 19 -7.49 -9.33 -34.46
CA LEU A 19 -6.18 -9.56 -35.14
C LEU A 19 -5.15 -8.45 -34.72
N PRO A 20 -3.84 -8.72 -34.83
CA PRO A 20 -2.82 -8.26 -33.88
C PRO A 20 -2.53 -6.76 -34.04
N THR A 21 -2.52 -6.06 -32.90
CA THR A 21 -2.27 -4.63 -32.82
C THR A 21 -0.92 -4.27 -33.45
N GLN A 22 -1.02 -3.67 -34.64
CA GLN A 22 0.05 -2.87 -35.24
C GLN A 22 0.49 -1.83 -34.21
N THR A 23 1.79 -1.75 -33.92
CA THR A 23 2.38 -0.66 -33.13
C THR A 23 2.12 0.65 -33.86
N ALA A 24 1.03 1.31 -33.50
CA ALA A 24 0.72 2.66 -33.94
C ALA A 24 1.82 3.62 -33.44
N PRO A 25 2.10 4.73 -34.17
CA PRO A 25 2.92 5.81 -33.66
C PRO A 25 2.28 6.34 -32.38
N SER A 26 2.82 5.92 -31.25
CA SER A 26 2.28 6.22 -29.93
C SER A 26 2.26 7.73 -29.74
N ASN A 27 1.09 8.28 -29.44
CA ASN A 27 0.94 9.71 -29.21
C ASN A 27 1.81 10.07 -27.98
N PRO A 28 2.64 11.13 -28.03
CA PRO A 28 3.47 11.51 -26.88
C PRO A 28 2.68 11.70 -25.59
N VAL A 29 1.40 12.10 -25.69
CA VAL A 29 0.49 12.17 -24.53
C VAL A 29 0.15 10.78 -24.00
N GLU A 30 -0.12 9.83 -24.87
CA GLU A 30 -0.42 8.44 -24.51
C GLU A 30 0.78 7.76 -23.85
N GLU A 31 1.99 7.93 -24.39
CA GLU A 31 3.22 7.43 -23.76
C GLU A 31 3.42 8.01 -22.36
N HIS A 32 3.17 9.31 -22.20
CA HIS A 32 3.28 9.96 -20.91
C HIS A 32 2.27 9.40 -19.90
N LEU A 33 1.01 9.20 -20.31
CA LEU A 33 -0.04 8.62 -19.47
C LEU A 33 0.29 7.17 -19.09
N LEU A 34 0.72 6.35 -20.04
CA LEU A 34 1.16 4.98 -19.79
C LEU A 34 2.34 4.93 -18.81
N LYS A 35 3.30 5.84 -18.96
CA LYS A 35 4.44 5.95 -18.04
C LYS A 35 4.01 6.36 -16.63
N GLN A 36 3.07 7.29 -16.50
CA GLN A 36 2.52 7.68 -15.21
C GLN A 36 1.79 6.51 -14.53
N LEU A 37 0.98 5.76 -15.27
CA LEU A 37 0.30 4.58 -14.75
C LEU A 37 1.29 3.50 -14.30
N ALA A 38 2.35 3.26 -15.08
CA ALA A 38 3.40 2.31 -14.73
C ALA A 38 4.15 2.70 -13.45
N ASP A 39 4.46 3.98 -13.27
CA ASP A 39 5.09 4.48 -12.03
C ASP A 39 4.18 4.29 -10.81
N VAL A 40 2.90 4.62 -10.95
CA VAL A 40 1.91 4.42 -9.88
C VAL A 40 1.77 2.94 -9.52
N GLN A 41 1.68 2.06 -10.53
CA GLN A 41 1.59 0.62 -10.33
C GLN A 41 2.82 0.10 -9.57
N ASN A 42 4.03 0.48 -10.01
CA ASN A 42 5.27 0.07 -9.34
C ASN A 42 5.32 0.52 -7.88
N ARG A 43 4.87 1.76 -7.59
CA ARG A 43 4.78 2.26 -6.21
C ARG A 43 3.80 1.45 -5.37
N ILE A 44 2.65 1.10 -5.93
CA ILE A 44 1.65 0.25 -5.25
C ILE A 44 2.24 -1.13 -4.97
N ASP A 45 2.91 -1.76 -5.94
CA ASP A 45 3.47 -3.10 -5.78
C ASP A 45 4.56 -3.13 -4.71
N VAL A 46 5.47 -2.14 -4.72
CA VAL A 46 6.51 -1.98 -3.69
C VAL A 46 5.89 -1.84 -2.31
N THR A 47 4.95 -0.91 -2.13
CA THR A 47 4.28 -0.69 -0.84
C THR A 47 3.47 -1.91 -0.40
N THR A 48 2.81 -2.60 -1.32
CA THR A 48 2.04 -3.81 -1.02
C THR A 48 2.95 -4.94 -0.54
N ASN A 49 4.12 -5.12 -1.17
CA ASN A 49 5.09 -6.11 -0.73
C ASN A 49 5.67 -5.77 0.66
N GLU A 50 6.00 -4.50 0.93
CA GLU A 50 6.43 -4.04 2.26
C GLU A 50 5.36 -4.29 3.33
N ILE A 51 4.09 -4.03 3.02
CA ILE A 51 2.97 -4.31 3.93
C ILE A 51 2.82 -5.81 4.14
N ALA A 52 2.91 -6.64 3.10
CA ALA A 52 2.80 -8.10 3.21
C ALA A 52 3.95 -8.72 4.02
N GLU A 53 5.13 -8.10 4.06
CA GLU A 53 6.22 -8.51 4.94
C GLU A 53 5.93 -8.24 6.43
N LEU A 54 5.15 -7.20 6.70
CA LEU A 54 4.86 -6.70 8.05
C LEU A 54 3.50 -7.16 8.59
N TYR A 55 2.55 -7.49 7.72
CA TYR A 55 1.16 -7.79 8.06
C TYR A 55 0.65 -9.00 7.29
N THR A 56 -0.18 -9.78 7.95
CA THR A 56 -0.95 -10.88 7.36
C THR A 56 -2.04 -10.32 6.44
N VAL A 57 -2.61 -11.18 5.61
CA VAL A 57 -3.76 -10.85 4.75
C VAL A 57 -5.00 -10.38 5.53
N GLU A 58 -5.06 -10.68 6.83
CA GLU A 58 -6.12 -10.24 7.74
C GLU A 58 -5.79 -8.92 8.46
N GLY A 59 -4.68 -8.26 8.09
CA GLY A 59 -4.23 -7.00 8.68
C GLY A 59 -3.58 -7.13 10.05
N GLN A 60 -3.29 -8.36 10.52
CA GLN A 60 -2.58 -8.57 11.78
C GLN A 60 -1.06 -8.52 11.57
N PRO A 61 -0.28 -7.85 12.43
CA PRO A 61 1.16 -7.74 12.27
C PRO A 61 1.85 -9.11 12.36
N ILE A 62 2.68 -9.43 11.37
CA ILE A 62 3.53 -10.62 11.38
C ILE A 62 4.70 -10.32 12.32
N LEU A 63 4.64 -10.82 13.55
CA LEU A 63 5.75 -10.80 14.51
C LEU A 63 6.90 -11.68 13.99
N LYS A 64 7.63 -11.23 12.96
CA LYS A 64 8.93 -11.82 12.65
C LYS A 64 9.86 -11.42 13.78
N LYS A 65 10.19 -12.39 14.63
CA LYS A 65 11.30 -12.34 15.57
C LYS A 65 12.58 -12.15 14.76
N LYS A 66 12.86 -10.91 14.33
CA LYS A 66 14.14 -10.54 13.75
C LYS A 66 15.17 -10.90 14.78
N GLY A 67 16.16 -11.70 14.37
CA GLY A 67 17.32 -12.03 15.17
C GLY A 67 17.80 -10.75 15.85
N GLN A 68 17.73 -10.79 17.17
CA GLN A 68 18.22 -9.76 18.06
C GLN A 68 19.64 -9.43 17.60
N ARG A 69 19.82 -8.26 16.95
CA ARG A 69 21.12 -7.61 17.00
C ARG A 69 21.33 -7.32 18.47
N ARG A 70 21.99 -8.25 19.15
CA ARG A 70 22.65 -8.04 20.42
C ARG A 70 23.65 -6.92 20.14
N THR A 71 23.24 -5.68 20.33
CA THR A 71 24.21 -4.69 20.79
C THR A 71 24.58 -5.19 22.18
N ASN A 72 25.60 -6.05 22.22
CA ASN A 72 26.41 -6.17 23.42
C ASN A 72 26.73 -4.73 23.79
N ASN A 73 26.26 -4.25 24.94
CA ASN A 73 27.00 -3.41 25.88
C ASN A 73 26.06 -2.84 26.94
N ALA A 74 26.48 -3.09 28.20
CA ALA A 74 25.87 -2.76 29.47
C ALA A 74 24.56 -3.51 29.77
N GLU A 75 24.50 -4.14 30.94
CA GLU A 75 23.26 -4.59 31.58
C GLU A 75 22.17 -3.54 31.37
N ILE A 76 21.21 -3.85 30.49
CA ILE A 76 20.02 -3.03 30.33
C ILE A 76 19.23 -3.26 31.61
N ASN A 77 19.51 -2.44 32.61
CA ASN A 77 18.80 -2.43 33.89
C ASN A 77 17.40 -1.85 33.76
N VAL A 78 16.80 -1.88 32.58
CA VAL A 78 15.49 -1.28 32.33
C VAL A 78 14.64 -2.26 31.53
N GLU A 79 13.57 -2.73 32.14
CA GLU A 79 12.60 -3.62 31.52
C GLU A 79 11.40 -2.82 31.00
N ILE A 80 10.87 -3.20 29.84
CA ILE A 80 9.62 -2.62 29.33
C ILE A 80 8.47 -3.27 30.08
N VAL A 81 7.72 -2.49 30.85
CA VAL A 81 6.57 -2.98 31.64
C VAL A 81 5.31 -2.99 30.79
N SER A 82 5.09 -1.93 30.02
CA SER A 82 3.91 -1.77 29.20
C SER A 82 4.19 -0.93 27.97
N GLN A 83 3.40 -1.14 26.93
CA GLN A 83 3.41 -0.32 25.74
C GLN A 83 1.96 -0.10 25.31
N TRP A 84 1.65 1.13 24.91
CA TRP A 84 0.34 1.49 24.39
C TRP A 84 0.48 2.39 23.17
N GLN A 85 -0.57 2.40 22.35
CA GLN A 85 -0.65 3.23 21.16
C GLN A 85 -2.03 3.88 21.11
N CYS A 86 -2.09 5.15 20.70
CA CYS A 86 -3.36 5.82 20.43
C CYS A 86 -3.23 6.78 19.25
N VAL A 87 -4.38 7.13 18.66
CA VAL A 87 -4.47 8.16 17.61
C VAL A 87 -5.21 9.36 18.17
N LEU A 88 -4.59 10.54 18.12
CA LEU A 88 -5.16 11.78 18.58
C LEU A 88 -4.91 12.88 17.52
N GLN A 89 -5.98 13.50 17.02
CA GLN A 89 -5.90 14.54 15.98
C GLN A 89 -5.03 14.12 14.78
N ASP A 90 -5.30 12.93 14.22
CA ASP A 90 -4.55 12.33 13.11
C ASP A 90 -3.06 12.11 13.36
N LYS A 91 -2.63 12.12 14.63
CA LYS A 91 -1.27 11.80 15.05
C LYS A 91 -1.25 10.47 15.80
N TRP A 92 -0.32 9.60 15.42
CA TRP A 92 -0.02 8.38 16.15
C TRP A 92 0.88 8.70 17.35
N ILE A 93 0.47 8.23 18.52
CA ILE A 93 1.22 8.35 19.77
C ILE A 93 1.53 6.94 20.25
N ILE A 94 2.79 6.71 20.61
CA ILE A 94 3.26 5.45 21.20
C ILE A 94 3.81 5.79 22.58
N GLY A 95 3.23 5.19 23.62
CA GLY A 95 3.74 5.24 24.99
C GLY A 95 4.46 3.95 25.35
N VAL A 96 5.63 4.07 25.98
CA VAL A 96 6.39 2.93 26.52
C VAL A 96 6.68 3.22 27.98
N GLU A 97 6.29 2.29 28.85
CA GLU A 97 6.57 2.32 30.28
C GLU A 97 7.79 1.46 30.58
N LEU A 98 8.74 2.02 31.33
CA LEU A 98 10.03 1.45 31.60
C LEU A 98 10.23 1.32 33.11
N GLN A 99 10.68 0.15 33.57
CA GLN A 99 11.01 -0.12 34.97
C GLN A 99 12.50 -0.36 35.12
N ASN A 100 13.13 0.36 36.04
CA ASN A 100 14.51 0.10 36.41
C ASN A 100 14.59 -1.18 37.28
N VAL A 101 15.35 -2.16 36.82
CA VAL A 101 15.64 -3.44 37.49
C VAL A 101 17.06 -3.48 38.10
N SER A 102 17.81 -2.37 38.12
CA SER A 102 19.18 -2.30 38.69
C SER A 102 19.27 -2.52 40.20
N CYS A 103 18.13 -2.59 40.91
CA CYS A 103 18.09 -2.62 42.37
C CYS A 103 17.30 -3.84 42.86
N TRP A 104 17.88 -5.03 42.70
CA TRP A 104 17.50 -6.27 43.38
C TRP A 104 18.77 -6.99 43.87
#